data_AF-A0A3D0ZYV9-F1
#
_entry.id   AF-A0A3D0ZYV9-F1
#
_cell.length_a   1.000
_cell.length_b   1.000
_cell.length_c   1.000
_cell.angle_alpha   90.00
_cell.angle_beta   90.00
_cell.angle_gamma   90.00
#
_symmetry.space_group_name_H-M   'P 1'
#
loop_
_entity.id
_entity.type
_entity.pdbx_description
1 polymer ?
#
loop_
_entity_poly.entity_id
_entity_poly.type
_entity_poly.pdbx_seq_one_letter_code
_entity_poly.pdbx_strand_id
1 'polypeptide(L)'
;MNKTFAIAFFVLLLFFSTPFTLNLSAEETPPWLQPQVVNAYLAINLAEDQKSRFRDALTSYIQGSNRAVRAAINNNKGNLEREIRRRLKKQINRWNDTARTFLTEEQYPLFEIYRDTLLTTMRDSR
;
A
#
# COMPACT_ATOMS: atom_id res chain seq x y z
N MET A 1 -37.40 -25.36 19.26
CA MET A 1 -36.47 -24.57 20.09
C MET A 1 -35.12 -25.26 20.00
N ASN A 2 -34.30 -24.83 19.05
CA ASN A 2 -33.29 -25.69 18.43
C ASN A 2 -31.89 -25.25 18.86
N LYS A 3 -31.17 -26.18 19.49
CA LYS A 3 -29.83 -26.03 20.09
C LYS A 3 -28.73 -25.63 19.10
N THR A 4 -29.04 -25.49 17.83
CA THR A 4 -28.13 -25.05 16.75
C THR A 4 -27.88 -23.54 16.75
N PHE A 5 -28.78 -22.72 17.30
CA PHE A 5 -28.55 -21.26 17.39
C PHE A 5 -27.54 -20.84 18.47
N ALA A 6 -27.29 -21.70 19.47
CA ALA A 6 -26.37 -21.38 20.57
C ALA A 6 -24.89 -21.53 20.17
N ILE A 7 -24.57 -22.38 19.18
CA ILE A 7 -23.19 -22.65 18.76
C ILE A 7 -22.67 -21.54 17.83
N ALA A 8 -23.55 -20.95 17.01
CA ALA A 8 -23.19 -19.86 16.10
C ALA A 8 -22.85 -18.54 16.85
N PHE A 9 -23.40 -18.33 18.06
CA PHE A 9 -23.10 -17.14 18.86
C PHE A 9 -21.75 -17.25 19.60
N PHE A 10 -21.26 -18.46 19.87
CA PHE A 10 -20.03 -18.68 20.64
C PHE A 10 -18.75 -18.51 19.81
N VAL A 11 -18.81 -18.70 18.49
CA VAL A 11 -17.66 -18.52 17.60
C VAL A 11 -17.38 -17.04 17.30
N LEU A 12 -18.37 -16.15 17.48
CA LEU A 12 -18.21 -14.70 17.24
C LEU A 12 -17.53 -13.95 18.40
N LEU A 13 -17.43 -14.56 19.59
CA LEU A 13 -16.84 -13.95 20.79
C LEU A 13 -15.35 -14.27 20.99
N LEU A 14 -14.77 -15.19 20.23
CA LEU A 14 -13.35 -15.55 20.33
C LEU A 14 -12.40 -14.62 19.53
N PHE A 15 -12.95 -13.70 18.72
CA PHE A 15 -12.13 -12.70 18.02
C PHE A 15 -11.91 -11.40 18.81
N PHE A 16 -12.60 -11.20 19.94
CA PHE A 16 -12.50 -9.96 20.71
C PHE A 16 -11.54 -10.00 21.92
N SER A 17 -10.97 -11.16 22.29
CA SER A 17 -10.15 -11.28 23.51
C SER A 17 -8.65 -11.45 23.32
N THR A 18 -8.13 -11.44 22.10
CA THR A 18 -6.68 -11.31 21.94
C THR A 18 -6.35 -9.82 21.93
N PRO A 19 -5.72 -9.25 22.97
CA PRO A 19 -4.96 -8.03 22.75
C PRO A 19 -3.91 -8.42 21.71
N PHE A 20 -4.08 -7.96 20.48
CA PHE A 20 -3.03 -7.97 19.48
C PHE A 20 -1.94 -7.05 20.03
N THR A 21 -1.13 -7.59 20.94
CA THR A 21 0.03 -6.92 21.47
C THR A 21 1.06 -7.08 20.38
N LEU A 22 1.04 -6.08 19.49
CA LEU A 22 1.90 -5.89 18.34
C LEU A 22 3.34 -5.63 18.84
N ASN A 23 3.94 -6.64 19.46
CA ASN A 23 5.35 -6.64 19.81
C ASN A 23 6.13 -7.13 18.57
N LEU A 24 5.89 -6.47 17.44
CA LEU A 24 6.75 -6.58 16.26
C LEU A 24 7.99 -5.76 16.60
N SER A 25 9.09 -6.43 16.90
CA SER A 25 10.42 -5.82 16.83
C SER A 25 10.52 -5.05 15.51
N ALA A 26 10.99 -3.79 15.55
CA ALA A 26 11.02 -2.89 14.40
C ALA A 26 11.74 -3.49 13.16
N GLU A 27 12.54 -4.53 13.37
CA GLU A 27 13.28 -5.30 12.37
C GLU A 27 12.42 -6.28 11.54
N GLU A 28 11.23 -6.69 12.01
CA GLU A 28 10.39 -7.70 11.34
C GLU A 28 9.16 -7.11 10.61
N THR A 29 8.88 -5.82 10.80
CA THR A 29 7.70 -5.19 10.20
C THR A 29 7.96 -4.87 8.74
N PRO A 30 7.15 -5.40 7.80
CA PRO A 30 7.31 -5.07 6.38
C PRO A 30 7.27 -3.55 6.16
N PRO A 31 8.03 -3.00 5.20
CA PRO A 31 8.17 -1.55 5.02
C PRO A 31 6.83 -0.82 4.85
N TRP A 32 5.84 -1.47 4.26
CA TRP A 32 4.49 -0.92 4.04
C TRP A 32 3.57 -0.99 5.26
N LEU A 33 3.98 -1.68 6.33
CA LEU A 33 3.23 -1.80 7.60
C LEU A 33 3.90 -1.00 8.73
N GLN A 34 5.00 -0.30 8.43
CA GLN A 34 5.67 0.58 9.38
C GLN A 34 4.70 1.69 9.85
N PRO A 35 4.70 2.08 11.15
CA PRO A 35 3.72 3.00 11.71
C PRO A 35 3.56 4.32 10.94
N GLN A 36 4.66 4.90 10.45
CA GLN A 36 4.63 6.12 9.65
C GLN A 36 3.87 5.96 8.32
N VAL A 37 3.97 4.80 7.68
CA VAL A 37 3.26 4.51 6.42
C VAL A 37 1.77 4.33 6.70
N VAL A 38 1.42 3.60 7.76
CA VAL A 38 0.03 3.37 8.17
C VAL A 38 -0.63 4.68 8.58
N ASN A 39 0.05 5.50 9.38
CA ASN A 39 -0.46 6.81 9.81
C ASN A 39 -0.66 7.75 8.61
N ALA A 40 0.29 7.78 7.67
CA ALA A 40 0.14 8.59 6.46
C ALA A 40 -1.03 8.12 5.59
N TYR A 41 -1.29 6.80 5.49
CA TYR A 41 -2.46 6.27 4.80
C TYR A 41 -3.77 6.67 5.47
N LEU A 42 -3.87 6.51 6.79
CA LEU A 42 -5.07 6.87 7.56
C LEU A 42 -5.36 8.37 7.47
N ALA A 43 -4.33 9.22 7.41
CA ALA A 43 -4.46 10.65 7.28
C ALA A 43 -5.17 11.09 5.98
N ILE A 44 -5.06 10.32 4.88
CA ILE A 44 -5.76 10.62 3.62
C ILE A 44 -7.28 10.65 3.82
N ASN A 45 -7.78 9.92 4.82
CA ASN A 45 -9.20 9.87 5.17
C ASN A 45 -10.08 9.53 3.95
N LEU A 46 -9.78 8.39 3.30
CA LEU A 46 -10.51 7.92 2.13
C LEU A 46 -11.95 7.53 2.48
N ALA A 47 -12.90 8.03 1.70
CA ALA A 47 -14.27 7.54 1.72
C ALA A 47 -14.36 6.08 1.25
N GLU A 48 -15.44 5.39 1.61
CA GLU A 48 -15.57 3.94 1.38
C GLU A 48 -15.48 3.57 -0.12
N ASP A 49 -16.06 4.38 -0.98
CA ASP A 49 -16.00 4.25 -2.44
C ASP A 49 -14.59 4.53 -3.01
N GLN A 50 -13.86 5.47 -2.41
CA GLN A 50 -12.48 5.79 -2.78
C GLN A 50 -11.50 4.68 -2.39
N LYS A 51 -11.74 3.94 -1.28
CA LYS A 51 -10.85 2.86 -0.81
C LYS A 51 -10.62 1.79 -1.87
N SER A 52 -11.69 1.36 -2.57
CA SER A 52 -11.55 0.37 -3.65
C SER A 52 -10.69 0.92 -4.79
N ARG A 53 -10.97 2.14 -5.25
CA ARG A 53 -10.23 2.81 -6.34
C ARG A 53 -8.75 3.00 -5.96
N PHE A 54 -8.49 3.35 -4.71
CA PHE A 54 -7.14 3.51 -4.18
C PHE A 54 -6.37 2.19 -4.17
N ARG A 55 -6.99 1.11 -3.68
CA ARG A 55 -6.39 -0.24 -3.69
C ARG A 55 -6.06 -0.67 -5.12
N ASP A 56 -6.96 -0.42 -6.07
CA ASP A 56 -6.76 -0.81 -7.46
C ASP A 56 -5.64 0.02 -8.13
N ALA A 57 -5.56 1.31 -7.80
CA ALA A 57 -4.46 2.19 -8.24
C ALA A 57 -3.10 1.74 -7.68
N LEU A 58 -3.03 1.43 -6.38
CA LEU A 58 -1.81 0.91 -5.74
C LEU A 58 -1.39 -0.44 -6.34
N THR A 59 -2.34 -1.34 -6.55
CA THR A 59 -2.10 -2.65 -7.17
C THR A 59 -1.55 -2.48 -8.59
N SER A 60 -2.14 -1.57 -9.37
CA SER A 60 -1.69 -1.24 -10.73
C SER A 60 -0.27 -0.67 -10.74
N TYR A 61 0.06 0.21 -9.79
CA TYR A 61 1.41 0.73 -9.60
C TYR A 61 2.43 -0.38 -9.30
N ILE A 62 2.12 -1.28 -8.37
CA ILE A 62 3.02 -2.39 -7.98
C ILE A 62 3.25 -3.33 -9.17
N GLN A 63 2.18 -3.77 -9.83
CA GLN A 63 2.28 -4.65 -11.00
C GLN A 63 3.00 -3.97 -12.17
N GLY A 64 2.70 -2.69 -12.42
CA GLY A 64 3.37 -1.88 -13.43
C GLY A 64 4.88 -1.75 -13.17
N SER A 65 5.25 -1.48 -11.92
CA SER A 65 6.65 -1.38 -11.48
C SER A 65 7.39 -2.71 -11.64
N ASN A 66 6.81 -3.82 -11.21
CA ASN A 66 7.39 -5.16 -11.38
C ASN A 66 7.61 -5.51 -12.86
N ARG A 67 6.61 -5.26 -13.72
CA ARG A 67 6.75 -5.47 -15.17
C ARG A 67 7.85 -4.58 -15.76
N ALA A 68 7.92 -3.33 -15.32
CA ALA A 68 8.87 -2.37 -15.85
C ALA A 68 10.32 -2.72 -15.49
N VAL A 69 10.56 -3.20 -14.25
CA VAL A 69 11.87 -3.71 -13.79
C VAL A 69 12.26 -4.96 -14.58
N ARG A 70 11.39 -5.97 -14.67
CA ARG A 70 11.66 -7.19 -15.46
C ARG A 70 12.00 -6.85 -16.91
N ALA A 71 11.23 -5.95 -17.52
CA ALA A 71 11.49 -5.52 -18.89
C ALA A 71 12.78 -4.68 -19.03
N ALA A 72 13.27 -4.01 -17.99
CA ALA A 72 14.56 -3.33 -18.01
C ALA A 72 15.71 -4.36 -17.99
N ILE A 73 15.59 -5.39 -17.15
CA ILE A 73 16.56 -6.49 -17.05
C ILE A 73 16.64 -7.26 -18.36
N ASN A 74 15.49 -7.64 -18.94
CA ASN A 74 15.44 -8.44 -20.17
C ASN A 74 15.96 -7.66 -21.40
N ASN A 75 15.81 -6.33 -21.41
CA ASN A 75 16.27 -5.47 -22.50
C ASN A 75 17.53 -4.69 -22.10
N ASN A 76 18.42 -5.29 -21.29
CA ASN A 76 19.59 -4.59 -20.77
C ASN A 76 20.52 -4.16 -21.92
N LYS A 77 20.47 -2.87 -22.27
CA LYS A 77 21.27 -2.23 -23.34
C LYS A 77 22.38 -1.33 -22.79
N GLY A 78 22.77 -1.49 -21.52
CA GLY A 78 23.81 -0.69 -20.89
C GLY A 78 23.48 -0.32 -19.45
N ASN A 79 23.25 0.98 -19.18
CA ASN A 79 23.01 1.46 -17.82
C ASN A 79 21.62 1.05 -17.30
N LEU A 80 21.54 -0.18 -16.78
CA LEU A 80 20.34 -0.80 -16.23
C LEU A 80 19.74 0.01 -15.07
N GLU A 81 20.59 0.53 -14.19
CA GLU A 81 20.15 1.30 -13.02
C GLU A 81 19.41 2.58 -13.44
N ARG A 82 19.97 3.34 -14.39
CA ARG A 82 19.32 4.52 -14.98
C ARG A 82 18.00 4.15 -15.65
N GLU A 83 17.95 3.03 -16.36
CA GLU A 83 16.73 2.60 -17.05
C GLU A 83 15.63 2.17 -16.07
N ILE A 84 15.97 1.44 -15.01
CA ILE A 84 15.05 1.08 -13.92
C ILE A 84 14.49 2.35 -13.27
N ARG A 85 15.35 3.30 -12.86
CA ARG A 85 14.91 4.57 -12.27
C ARG A 85 13.95 5.32 -13.18
N ARG A 86 14.27 5.45 -14.46
CA ARG A 86 13.43 6.13 -15.45
C ARG A 86 12.06 5.46 -15.57
N ARG A 87 12.02 4.14 -15.59
CA ARG A 87 10.79 3.36 -15.71
C ARG A 87 9.92 3.43 -14.44
N LEU A 88 10.53 3.34 -13.26
CA LEU A 88 9.82 3.50 -11.99
C LEU A 88 9.24 4.90 -11.84
N LYS A 89 9.99 5.95 -12.23
CA LYS A 89 9.47 7.33 -12.28
C LYS A 89 8.21 7.44 -13.13
N LYS A 90 8.16 6.76 -14.30
CA LYS A 90 6.95 6.71 -15.12
C LYS A 90 5.77 6.02 -14.42
N GLN A 91 6.00 4.97 -13.63
CA GLN A 91 4.93 4.32 -12.87
C GLN A 91 4.42 5.20 -11.73
N ILE A 92 5.32 5.94 -11.05
CA ILE A 92 4.94 6.91 -10.03
C ILE A 92 4.05 8.00 -10.64
N ASN A 93 4.45 8.57 -11.77
CA ASN A 93 3.63 9.59 -12.45
C ASN A 93 2.24 9.06 -12.81
N ARG A 94 2.14 7.83 -13.35
CA ARG A 94 0.84 7.20 -13.64
C ARG A 94 -0.02 6.99 -12.39
N TRP A 95 0.60 6.63 -11.28
CA TRP A 95 -0.09 6.48 -10.01
C TRP A 95 -0.66 7.84 -9.55
N ASN A 96 0.14 8.90 -9.64
CA ASN A 96 -0.30 10.26 -9.35
C ASN A 96 -1.47 10.69 -10.25
N ASP A 97 -1.35 10.47 -11.57
CA ASP A 97 -2.40 10.81 -12.53
C ASP A 97 -3.71 10.06 -12.20
N THR A 98 -3.60 8.77 -11.83
CA THR A 98 -4.76 7.96 -11.42
C THR A 98 -5.39 8.48 -10.13
N ALA A 99 -4.57 8.81 -9.13
CA ALA A 99 -5.02 9.33 -7.84
C ALA A 99 -5.78 10.65 -7.98
N ARG A 100 -5.33 11.55 -8.88
CA ARG A 100 -6.02 12.82 -9.18
C ARG A 100 -7.44 12.65 -9.72
N THR A 101 -7.79 11.48 -10.27
CA THR A 101 -9.15 11.25 -10.82
C THR A 101 -10.21 10.98 -9.75
N PHE A 102 -9.81 10.80 -8.49
CA PHE A 102 -10.74 10.37 -7.44
C PHE A 102 -10.48 10.94 -6.06
N LEU A 103 -9.29 11.44 -5.79
CA LEU A 103 -9.01 12.20 -4.57
C LEU A 103 -9.49 13.64 -4.72
N THR A 104 -9.95 14.22 -3.61
CA THR A 104 -10.23 15.66 -3.56
C THR A 104 -8.94 16.47 -3.51
N GLU A 105 -9.05 17.78 -3.72
CA GLU A 105 -7.92 18.71 -3.64
C GLU A 105 -7.28 18.72 -2.22
N GLU A 106 -8.07 18.46 -1.17
CA GLU A 106 -7.57 18.35 0.20
C GLU A 106 -6.87 17.00 0.46
N GLN A 107 -7.34 15.93 -0.17
CA GLN A 107 -6.80 14.58 0.01
C GLN A 107 -5.51 14.35 -0.79
N TYR A 108 -5.37 14.99 -1.96
CA TYR A 108 -4.25 14.75 -2.85
C TYR A 108 -2.88 15.06 -2.22
N PRO A 109 -2.66 16.20 -1.53
CA PRO A 109 -1.41 16.46 -0.81
C PRO A 109 -1.09 15.40 0.26
N LEU A 110 -2.10 14.89 0.96
CA LEU A 110 -1.94 13.84 1.97
C LEU A 110 -1.55 12.50 1.33
N PHE A 111 -2.09 12.21 0.16
CA PHE A 111 -1.65 11.09 -0.67
C PHE A 111 -0.18 11.23 -1.09
N GLU A 112 0.29 12.43 -1.45
CA GLU A 112 1.70 12.64 -1.79
C GLU A 112 2.62 12.33 -0.62
N ILE A 113 2.24 12.76 0.59
CA ILE A 113 2.94 12.41 1.84
C ILE A 113 2.98 10.90 2.04
N TYR A 114 1.84 10.21 1.91
CA TYR A 114 1.78 8.75 2.00
C TYR A 114 2.69 8.05 0.98
N ARG A 115 2.59 8.45 -0.29
CA ARG A 115 3.39 7.91 -1.39
C ARG A 115 4.87 8.06 -1.09
N ASP A 116 5.31 9.26 -0.72
CA ASP A 116 6.73 9.56 -0.51
C ASP A 116 7.27 8.85 0.74
N THR A 117 6.44 8.73 1.79
CA THR A 117 6.76 7.95 2.99
C THR A 117 6.91 6.47 2.66
N LEU A 118 5.98 5.89 1.88
CA LEU A 118 6.03 4.50 1.45
C LEU A 118 7.29 4.24 0.62
N LEU A 119 7.57 5.07 -0.39
CA LEU A 119 8.71 4.88 -1.29
C LEU A 119 10.04 5.04 -0.55
N THR A 120 10.14 6.00 0.37
CA THR A 120 11.32 6.21 1.21
C THR A 120 11.53 5.01 2.13
N THR A 121 10.49 4.57 2.83
CA THR A 121 10.58 3.41 3.74
C THR A 121 10.98 2.15 2.97
N MET A 122 10.39 1.90 1.80
CA MET A 122 10.75 0.76 0.94
C MET A 122 12.18 0.80 0.40
N ARG A 123 12.75 2.00 0.24
CA ARG A 123 14.15 2.18 -0.17
C ARG A 123 15.10 1.91 0.98
N ASP A 124 14.79 2.45 2.16
CA ASP A 124 15.66 2.41 3.33
C ASP A 124 15.64 1.03 4.02
N SER A 125 14.67 0.17 3.67
CA SER A 125 14.56 -1.22 4.15
C SER A 125 15.33 -2.25 3.31
N ARG A 126 16.19 -1.81 2.38
CA ARG A 126 17.00 -2.66 1.50
C ARG A 126 18.48 -2.49 1.80
#